data_AF-A0A522Z7A1-F1
#
_entry.id   AF-A0A522Z7A1-F1
#
_cell.length_a   1.000
_cell.length_b   1.000
_cell.length_c   1.000
_cell.angle_alpha   90.00
_cell.angle_beta   90.00
_cell.angle_gamma   90.00
#
_symmetry.space_group_name_H-M   'P 1'
#
loop_
_entity.id
_entity.type
_entity.pdbx_description
1 polymer ?
#
loop_
_entity_poly.entity_id
_entity_poly.type
_entity_poly.pdbx_seq_one_letter_code
_entity_poly.pdbx_strand_id
1 'polypeptide(L)'
;MPLLALLLALTPGASAQEALRASSERAFSSAGAFSVRPFAQTPRAPVTPPAPPSVCSGLDFSGVTWPGSFAYEDKLALSLALNVSGSFEGGDGWGNITDDFDDQGVSLGLLNQNLGQGSLQPLLVKLRDKHPAVLANVFSPAHLTSLLAMLAAWQPPQTPQAPGANNPLDEPKPGQILMSPSAAAGVAWARQNLYVGGKFDPVWQAELVTMAKTPEYVSIQIAAATWLHEQALAEEAQIGVKELRAYLMMFDVAVQNGGLHDEDVTDFKAWAKANPNASNLRKLEKVRDLRLRHVRRRFVVDVHSRKSAIIYGKGRVHGEMRDLPAQYCYSGLWPYKN
;
A
#
# COMPACT_ATOMS: atom_id res chain seq x y z
N MET A 1 -49.93 -32.46 64.61
CA MET A 1 -51.19 -32.06 63.95
C MET A 1 -50.89 -31.64 62.52
N PRO A 2 -51.70 -32.10 61.55
CA PRO A 2 -51.39 -32.28 60.13
C PRO A 2 -52.01 -31.14 59.29
N LEU A 3 -51.75 -30.98 57.99
CA LEU A 3 -52.29 -31.67 56.80
C LEU A 3 -51.43 -31.16 55.60
N LEU A 4 -50.91 -31.95 54.66
CA LEU A 4 -51.50 -32.94 53.73
C LEU A 4 -52.40 -32.34 52.63
N ALA A 5 -52.02 -32.63 51.37
CA ALA A 5 -52.76 -32.55 50.10
C ALA A 5 -52.94 -31.14 49.49
N LEU A 6 -52.91 -30.91 48.17
CA LEU A 6 -53.34 -31.76 47.05
C LEU A 6 -52.69 -31.32 45.72
N LEU A 7 -52.42 -32.30 44.85
CA LEU A 7 -52.11 -32.12 43.42
C LEU A 7 -53.15 -31.25 42.69
N LEU A 8 -52.69 -30.44 41.74
CA LEU A 8 -53.39 -30.30 40.45
C LEU A 8 -52.40 -29.95 39.35
N ALA A 9 -52.24 -30.92 38.43
CA ALA A 9 -51.54 -30.78 37.18
C ALA A 9 -52.29 -29.78 36.28
N LEU A 10 -51.56 -28.82 35.72
CA LEU A 10 -52.01 -28.02 34.59
C LEU A 10 -51.16 -28.38 33.37
N THR A 11 -51.74 -29.22 32.53
CA THR A 11 -51.33 -29.44 31.14
C THR A 11 -51.46 -28.13 30.35
N PRO A 12 -50.46 -27.71 29.56
CA PRO A 12 -50.69 -26.71 28.53
C PRO A 12 -51.60 -27.33 27.46
N GLY A 13 -52.80 -26.76 27.33
CA GLY A 13 -53.77 -27.14 26.32
C GLY A 13 -53.21 -26.95 24.91
N ALA A 14 -53.35 -28.01 24.12
CA ALA A 14 -53.28 -27.98 22.68
C ALA A 14 -54.40 -27.06 22.15
N SER A 15 -54.09 -25.84 21.77
CA SER A 15 -55.00 -25.01 20.95
C SER A 15 -54.32 -23.94 20.09
N ALA A 16 -52.99 -23.79 20.15
CA ALA A 16 -52.25 -22.88 19.27
C ALA A 16 -51.52 -23.59 18.10
N GLN A 17 -51.34 -24.91 18.16
CA GLN A 17 -50.64 -25.69 17.13
C GLN A 17 -51.56 -26.36 16.08
N GLU A 18 -52.88 -26.40 16.30
CA GLU A 18 -53.85 -26.91 15.30
C GLU A 18 -54.40 -25.82 14.38
N ALA A 19 -54.32 -24.54 14.76
CA ALA A 19 -54.73 -23.43 13.89
C ALA A 19 -53.71 -23.08 12.79
N LEU A 20 -52.44 -23.50 12.92
CA LEU A 20 -51.41 -23.31 11.90
C LEU A 20 -51.24 -24.49 10.92
N ARG A 21 -51.88 -25.64 11.19
CA ARG A 21 -51.88 -26.80 10.27
C ARG A 21 -53.07 -26.79 9.30
N ALA A 22 -54.18 -26.15 9.63
CA ALA A 22 -55.37 -26.12 8.76
C ALA A 22 -55.30 -25.10 7.60
N SER A 23 -54.30 -24.20 7.57
CA SER A 23 -54.09 -23.22 6.49
C SER A 23 -53.10 -23.68 5.42
N SER A 24 -52.38 -24.79 5.63
CA SER A 24 -51.39 -25.33 4.68
C SER A 24 -51.93 -26.46 3.79
N GLU A 25 -53.07 -27.08 4.13
CA GLU A 25 -53.60 -28.23 3.36
C GLU A 25 -54.73 -27.89 2.37
N ARG A 26 -55.17 -26.63 2.27
CA ARG A 26 -56.18 -26.20 1.27
C ARG A 26 -55.63 -25.51 0.02
N ALA A 27 -54.32 -25.48 -0.16
CA ALA A 27 -53.68 -24.89 -1.35
C ALA A 27 -53.15 -25.92 -2.36
N PHE A 28 -53.37 -27.22 -2.14
CA PHE A 28 -52.85 -28.30 -3.00
C PHE A 28 -53.97 -29.27 -3.45
N SER A 29 -54.94 -28.79 -4.22
CA SER A 29 -55.75 -29.68 -5.08
C SER A 29 -56.49 -28.89 -6.17
N SER A 30 -55.76 -28.40 -7.16
CA SER A 30 -56.30 -28.17 -8.50
C SER A 30 -55.19 -28.37 -9.52
N ALA A 31 -54.83 -29.64 -9.75
CA ALA A 31 -53.93 -30.04 -10.83
C ALA A 31 -54.69 -29.92 -12.17
N GLY A 32 -54.73 -28.70 -12.72
CA GLY A 32 -54.83 -28.53 -14.17
C GLY A 32 -53.49 -28.91 -14.78
N ALA A 33 -53.51 -29.72 -15.84
CA ALA A 33 -52.31 -30.17 -16.54
C ALA A 33 -51.52 -28.98 -17.10
N PHE A 34 -50.53 -28.51 -16.35
CA PHE A 34 -49.52 -27.57 -16.84
C PHE A 34 -48.43 -28.36 -17.57
N SER A 35 -48.38 -28.20 -18.88
CA SER A 35 -47.23 -28.61 -19.69
C SER A 35 -46.01 -27.81 -19.22
N VAL A 36 -45.11 -28.48 -18.49
CA VAL A 36 -43.80 -27.93 -18.17
C VAL A 36 -42.99 -27.91 -19.46
N ARG A 37 -42.99 -26.77 -20.15
CA ARG A 37 -41.96 -26.51 -21.16
C ARG A 37 -40.62 -26.47 -20.43
N PRO A 38 -39.60 -27.24 -20.85
CA PRO A 38 -38.27 -27.11 -20.27
C PRO A 38 -37.81 -25.67 -20.48
N PHE A 39 -37.60 -24.94 -19.39
CA PHE A 39 -36.81 -23.71 -19.44
C PHE A 39 -35.39 -24.14 -19.81
N ALA A 40 -35.05 -24.00 -21.09
CA ALA A 40 -33.67 -23.95 -21.49
C ALA A 40 -33.03 -22.79 -20.72
N GLN A 41 -32.24 -23.10 -19.70
CA GLN A 41 -31.32 -22.14 -19.13
C GLN A 41 -30.37 -21.75 -20.26
N THR A 42 -30.61 -20.58 -20.86
CA THR A 42 -29.60 -19.95 -21.70
C THR A 42 -28.33 -19.90 -20.86
N PRO A 43 -27.20 -20.45 -21.35
CA PRO A 43 -25.92 -20.30 -20.68
C PRO A 43 -25.74 -18.81 -20.41
N ARG A 44 -25.65 -18.40 -19.14
CA ARG A 44 -25.24 -17.03 -18.82
C ARG A 44 -23.89 -16.85 -19.52
N ALA A 45 -23.85 -15.91 -20.45
CA ALA A 45 -22.58 -15.50 -21.05
C ALA A 45 -21.59 -15.25 -19.90
N PRO A 46 -20.32 -15.69 -20.03
CA PRO A 46 -19.30 -15.33 -19.06
C PRO A 46 -19.37 -13.82 -18.86
N VAL A 47 -19.61 -13.37 -17.64
CA VAL A 47 -19.52 -11.94 -17.32
C VAL A 47 -18.07 -11.59 -17.59
N THR A 48 -17.81 -10.91 -18.70
CA THR A 48 -16.48 -10.42 -19.03
C THR A 48 -16.00 -9.62 -17.82
N PRO A 49 -14.80 -9.89 -17.29
CA PRO A 49 -14.23 -9.06 -16.24
C PRO A 49 -14.33 -7.60 -16.68
N PRO A 50 -14.71 -6.67 -15.79
CA PRO A 50 -14.73 -5.26 -16.14
C PRO A 50 -13.39 -4.88 -16.76
N ALA A 51 -13.42 -4.13 -17.87
CA ALA A 51 -12.21 -3.68 -18.53
C ALA A 51 -11.28 -3.02 -17.49
N PRO A 52 -9.97 -3.32 -17.53
CA PRO A 52 -9.04 -2.75 -16.58
C PRO A 52 -9.05 -1.22 -16.69
N PRO A 53 -8.88 -0.50 -15.57
CA PRO A 53 -8.96 0.96 -15.57
C PRO A 53 -7.90 1.58 -16.50
N SER A 54 -8.28 2.65 -17.21
CA SER A 54 -7.32 3.48 -17.93
C SER A 54 -6.64 4.44 -16.95
N VAL A 55 -5.40 4.15 -16.56
CA VAL A 55 -4.69 4.96 -15.57
C VAL A 55 -4.13 6.23 -16.20
N CYS A 56 -4.54 7.39 -15.70
CA CYS A 56 -3.87 8.65 -15.97
C CYS A 56 -2.70 8.76 -15.00
N SER A 57 -1.49 8.63 -15.51
CA SER A 57 -0.27 8.71 -14.70
C SER A 57 0.39 10.06 -14.94
N GLY A 58 0.76 10.75 -13.85
CA GLY A 58 1.68 11.88 -13.93
C GLY A 58 3.15 11.43 -14.07
N LEU A 59 3.41 10.14 -13.84
CA LEU A 59 4.71 9.52 -14.00
C LEU A 59 4.92 9.03 -15.44
N ASP A 60 6.13 9.27 -15.96
CA ASP A 60 6.57 8.71 -17.22
C ASP A 60 7.05 7.27 -17.02
N PHE A 61 6.39 6.34 -17.69
CA PHE A 61 6.75 4.92 -17.74
C PHE A 61 7.25 4.50 -19.14
N SER A 62 7.54 5.47 -20.02
CA SER A 62 8.05 5.18 -21.35
C SER A 62 9.44 4.55 -21.26
N GLY A 63 9.67 3.50 -22.07
CA GLY A 63 10.96 2.81 -22.12
C GLY A 63 11.33 1.98 -20.88
N VAL A 64 10.48 1.91 -19.85
CA VAL A 64 10.80 1.15 -18.64
C VAL A 64 10.65 -0.35 -18.85
N THR A 65 11.48 -1.11 -18.13
CA THR A 65 11.41 -2.56 -18.04
C THR A 65 10.74 -2.97 -16.73
N TRP A 66 9.59 -3.63 -16.83
CA TRP A 66 8.88 -4.20 -15.71
C TRP A 66 9.45 -5.58 -15.32
N PRO A 67 9.34 -6.00 -14.05
CA PRO A 67 9.65 -7.37 -13.67
C PRO A 67 8.85 -8.37 -14.53
N GLY A 68 9.53 -9.42 -15.01
CA GLY A 68 8.91 -10.39 -15.93
C GLY A 68 7.74 -11.18 -15.34
N SER A 69 7.63 -11.24 -14.01
CA SER A 69 6.52 -11.87 -13.29
C SER A 69 5.23 -11.04 -13.28
N PHE A 70 5.27 -9.77 -13.69
CA PHE A 70 4.12 -8.87 -13.57
C PHE A 70 3.15 -9.07 -14.72
N ALA A 71 1.91 -9.42 -14.36
CA ALA A 71 0.78 -9.37 -15.28
C ALA A 71 0.42 -7.91 -15.62
N TYR A 72 -0.46 -7.71 -16.60
CA TYR A 72 -0.91 -6.37 -16.96
C TYR A 72 -1.56 -5.64 -15.77
N GLU A 73 -2.37 -6.36 -15.00
CA GLU A 73 -3.05 -5.85 -13.81
C GLU A 73 -2.06 -5.42 -12.72
N ASP A 74 -0.93 -6.13 -12.59
CA ASP A 74 0.12 -5.80 -11.60
C ASP A 74 0.85 -4.52 -11.97
N LYS A 75 1.17 -4.35 -13.26
CA LYS A 75 1.77 -3.11 -13.79
C LYS A 75 0.84 -1.93 -13.57
N LEU A 76 -0.46 -2.14 -13.81
CA LEU A 76 -1.48 -1.11 -13.65
C LEU A 76 -1.65 -0.68 -12.19
N ALA A 77 -1.82 -1.65 -11.30
CA ALA A 77 -2.00 -1.40 -9.87
C ALA A 77 -0.74 -0.78 -9.25
N LEU A 78 0.46 -1.30 -9.56
CA LEU A 78 1.70 -0.70 -9.07
C LEU A 78 1.93 0.70 -9.63
N SER A 79 1.61 0.95 -10.90
CA SER A 79 1.68 2.30 -11.47
C SER A 79 0.81 3.29 -10.70
N LEU A 80 -0.43 2.90 -10.36
CA LEU A 80 -1.32 3.72 -9.54
C LEU A 80 -0.79 3.91 -8.12
N ALA A 81 -0.29 2.85 -7.49
CA ALA A 81 0.26 2.93 -6.14
C ALA A 81 1.47 3.87 -6.05
N LEU A 82 2.34 3.84 -7.06
CA LEU A 82 3.47 4.76 -7.20
C LEU A 82 3.02 6.19 -7.46
N ASN A 83 2.02 6.41 -8.32
CA ASN A 83 1.45 7.75 -8.54
C ASN A 83 0.84 8.32 -7.25
N VAL A 84 -0.05 7.56 -6.60
CA VAL A 84 -0.77 8.01 -5.41
C VAL A 84 0.21 8.23 -4.26
N SER A 85 0.99 7.22 -3.88
CA SER A 85 1.88 7.32 -2.72
C SER A 85 3.02 8.30 -2.96
N GLY A 86 3.63 8.26 -4.15
CA GLY A 86 4.73 9.16 -4.50
C GLY A 86 4.31 10.63 -4.62
N SER A 87 3.05 10.91 -5.00
CA SER A 87 2.52 12.28 -5.03
C SER A 87 2.36 12.94 -3.66
N PHE A 88 2.52 12.18 -2.58
CA PHE A 88 2.57 12.71 -1.22
C PHE A 88 4.00 13.06 -0.77
N GLU A 89 5.02 12.60 -1.50
CA GLU A 89 6.43 12.86 -1.20
C GLU A 89 6.96 14.11 -1.92
N GLY A 90 6.37 14.48 -3.07
CA GLY A 90 6.77 15.65 -3.84
C GLY A 90 6.18 15.68 -5.27
N GLY A 91 6.34 16.82 -5.94
CA GLY A 91 5.72 17.08 -7.26
C GLY A 91 6.53 16.67 -8.49
N ASP A 92 7.82 16.35 -8.36
CA ASP A 92 8.74 16.06 -9.47
C ASP A 92 8.81 14.57 -9.88
N GLY A 93 7.96 13.75 -9.26
CA GLY A 93 7.81 12.34 -9.58
C GLY A 93 9.12 11.56 -9.39
N TRP A 94 9.58 10.89 -10.45
CA TRP A 94 10.84 10.14 -10.44
C TRP A 94 12.06 10.97 -10.04
N GLY A 95 12.01 12.29 -10.27
CA GLY A 95 13.08 13.21 -9.93
C GLY A 95 12.94 13.90 -8.58
N ASN A 96 11.99 13.50 -7.72
CA ASN A 96 11.91 14.03 -6.36
C ASN A 96 13.29 13.89 -5.68
N ILE A 97 13.79 14.98 -5.12
CA ILE A 97 15.06 15.01 -4.41
C ILE A 97 14.94 15.93 -3.19
N THR A 98 15.45 15.48 -2.06
CA THR A 98 15.49 16.27 -0.82
C THR A 98 16.92 16.32 -0.27
N ASP A 99 17.24 17.44 0.37
CA ASP A 99 18.55 17.69 0.96
C ASP A 99 18.72 16.96 2.31
N ASP A 100 19.82 17.23 2.99
CA ASP A 100 20.25 16.57 4.22
C ASP A 100 19.59 17.12 5.50
N PHE A 101 18.36 17.65 5.40
CA PHE A 101 17.68 18.28 6.54
C PHE A 101 17.37 17.32 7.70
N ASP A 102 17.36 16.02 7.45
CA ASP A 102 17.07 14.95 8.40
C ASP A 102 18.25 13.99 8.65
N ASP A 103 19.49 14.43 8.36
CA ASP A 103 20.74 13.68 8.52
C ASP A 103 20.89 12.44 7.61
N GLN A 104 20.15 12.38 6.50
CA GLN A 104 20.14 11.25 5.57
C GLN A 104 21.09 11.41 4.38
N GLY A 105 21.81 12.53 4.29
CA GLY A 105 22.75 12.89 3.24
C GLY A 105 22.08 13.40 1.97
N VAL A 106 21.18 12.61 1.40
CA VAL A 106 20.28 12.97 0.29
C VAL A 106 19.22 11.88 0.19
N SER A 107 17.99 12.26 -0.15
CA SER A 107 16.96 11.30 -0.57
C SER A 107 16.54 11.58 -2.01
N LEU A 108 16.28 10.51 -2.77
CA LEU A 108 16.02 10.58 -4.20
C LEU A 108 14.92 9.60 -4.61
N GLY A 109 14.06 10.03 -5.53
CA GLY A 109 13.03 9.20 -6.17
C GLY A 109 11.70 9.16 -5.42
N LEU A 110 10.76 8.41 -5.98
CA LEU A 110 9.36 8.36 -5.51
C LEU A 110 9.17 7.74 -4.13
N LEU A 111 10.10 6.89 -3.71
CA LEU A 111 10.03 6.15 -2.44
C LEU A 111 11.06 6.65 -1.43
N ASN A 112 11.60 7.86 -1.66
CA ASN A 112 12.51 8.55 -0.77
C ASN A 112 13.73 7.71 -0.35
N GLN A 113 14.31 6.95 -1.30
CA GLN A 113 15.52 6.17 -1.03
C GLN A 113 16.68 7.12 -0.72
N ASN A 114 17.45 6.82 0.32
CA ASN A 114 18.43 7.74 0.87
C ASN A 114 19.74 7.05 1.24
N LEU A 115 20.80 7.85 1.38
CA LEU A 115 22.13 7.35 1.71
C LEU A 115 22.25 6.93 3.18
N GLY A 116 21.61 7.66 4.09
CA GLY A 116 21.70 7.41 5.54
C GLY A 116 21.21 6.04 5.96
N GLN A 117 20.11 5.56 5.37
CA GLN A 117 19.58 4.21 5.60
C GLN A 117 20.22 3.14 4.72
N GLY A 118 21.12 3.52 3.81
CA GLY A 118 21.70 2.57 2.87
C GLY A 118 20.72 2.09 1.79
N SER A 119 19.58 2.77 1.60
CA SER A 119 18.52 2.32 0.68
C SER A 119 18.73 2.81 -0.75
N LEU A 120 19.49 3.89 -0.96
CA LEU A 120 19.78 4.43 -2.29
C LEU A 120 20.95 3.71 -2.99
N GLN A 121 21.98 3.35 -2.23
CA GLN A 121 23.21 2.74 -2.74
C GLN A 121 22.96 1.45 -3.53
N PRO A 122 22.10 0.51 -3.10
CA PRO A 122 21.78 -0.69 -3.89
C PRO A 122 21.20 -0.38 -5.27
N LEU A 123 20.41 0.70 -5.42
CA LEU A 123 19.86 1.09 -6.72
C LEU A 123 20.94 1.67 -7.62
N LEU A 124 21.79 2.54 -7.07
CA LEU A 124 22.91 3.14 -7.79
C LEU A 124 23.96 2.10 -8.21
N VAL A 125 24.26 1.13 -7.34
CA VAL A 125 25.11 -0.02 -7.66
C VAL A 125 24.51 -0.83 -8.82
N LYS A 126 23.21 -1.14 -8.78
CA LYS A 126 22.53 -1.82 -9.90
C LYS A 126 22.61 -1.02 -11.20
N LEU A 127 22.45 0.31 -11.14
CA LEU A 127 22.55 1.17 -12.33
C LEU A 127 23.98 1.17 -12.88
N ARG A 128 24.99 1.29 -12.02
CA ARG A 128 26.41 1.17 -12.39
C ARG A 128 26.70 -0.14 -13.10
N ASP A 129 26.23 -1.25 -12.54
CA ASP A 129 26.59 -2.59 -13.02
C ASP A 129 25.86 -2.96 -14.32
N LYS A 130 24.60 -2.51 -14.48
CA LYS A 130 23.77 -2.87 -15.64
C LYS A 130 23.77 -1.83 -16.76
N HIS A 131 23.95 -0.56 -16.42
CA HIS A 131 23.80 0.57 -17.34
C HIS A 131 24.88 1.65 -17.12
N PRO A 132 26.19 1.30 -17.12
CA PRO A 132 27.26 2.26 -16.85
C PRO A 132 27.29 3.44 -17.82
N ALA A 133 26.85 3.24 -19.07
CA ALA A 133 26.74 4.29 -20.08
C ALA A 133 25.75 5.40 -19.69
N VAL A 134 24.67 5.06 -18.96
CA VAL A 134 23.71 6.06 -18.47
C VAL A 134 24.40 7.01 -17.49
N LEU A 135 25.15 6.47 -16.53
CA LEU A 135 25.92 7.27 -15.57
C LEU A 135 26.97 8.14 -16.27
N ALA A 136 27.69 7.59 -17.26
CA ALA A 136 28.69 8.32 -18.02
C ALA A 136 28.11 9.47 -18.87
N ASN A 137 26.87 9.33 -19.33
CA ASN A 137 26.20 10.37 -20.12
C ASN A 137 25.56 11.46 -19.25
N VAL A 138 25.20 11.14 -18.00
CA VAL A 138 24.50 12.09 -17.11
C VAL A 138 25.48 12.89 -16.26
N PHE A 139 26.50 12.25 -15.68
CA PHE A 139 27.39 12.90 -14.73
C PHE A 139 28.66 13.43 -15.41
N SER A 140 29.12 14.60 -14.98
CA SER A 140 30.46 15.08 -15.32
C SER A 140 31.53 14.06 -14.91
N PRO A 141 32.68 13.99 -15.60
CA PRO A 141 33.73 13.00 -15.28
C PRO A 141 34.19 13.04 -13.82
N ALA A 142 34.26 14.22 -13.21
CA ALA A 142 34.64 14.40 -11.82
C ALA A 142 33.56 13.87 -10.85
N HIS A 143 32.29 14.23 -11.10
CA HIS A 143 31.16 13.77 -10.28
C HIS A 143 30.98 12.26 -10.39
N LEU A 144 31.06 11.71 -11.61
CA LEU A 144 31.00 10.28 -11.83
C LEU A 144 32.10 9.54 -11.05
N THR A 145 33.34 10.05 -11.11
CA THR A 145 34.46 9.45 -10.37
C THR A 145 34.19 9.46 -8.86
N SER A 146 33.71 10.59 -8.32
CA SER A 146 33.37 10.71 -6.90
C SER A 146 32.24 9.77 -6.47
N LEU A 147 31.16 9.70 -7.27
CA LEU A 147 30.04 8.80 -7.03
C LEU A 147 30.47 7.33 -7.04
N LEU A 148 31.23 6.91 -8.06
CA LEU A 148 31.69 5.53 -8.18
C LEU A 148 32.63 5.14 -7.03
N ALA A 149 33.49 6.06 -6.58
CA ALA A 149 34.35 5.84 -5.41
C ALA A 149 33.52 5.60 -4.13
N MET A 150 32.46 6.40 -3.91
CA MET A 150 31.54 6.20 -2.78
C MET A 150 30.86 4.83 -2.86
N LEU A 151 30.33 4.44 -4.03
CA LEU A 151 29.66 3.16 -4.22
C LEU A 151 30.62 1.95 -4.10
N ALA A 152 31.90 2.12 -4.45
CA ALA A 152 32.91 1.07 -4.28
C ALA A 152 33.32 0.88 -2.81
N ALA A 153 33.31 1.95 -2.02
CA ALA A 153 33.59 1.90 -0.59
C ALA A 153 32.39 1.43 0.24
N TRP A 154 31.17 1.54 -0.28
CA TRP A 154 29.96 1.13 0.40
C TRP A 154 29.90 -0.39 0.59
N GLN A 155 29.67 -0.80 1.84
CA GLN A 155 29.46 -2.20 2.21
C GLN A 155 27.97 -2.39 2.53
N PRO A 156 27.28 -3.36 1.91
CA PRO A 156 25.91 -3.67 2.29
C PRO A 156 25.88 -4.13 3.76
N PRO A 157 24.84 -3.75 4.53
CA PRO A 157 24.70 -4.26 5.89
C PRO A 157 24.64 -5.79 5.87
N GLN A 158 25.35 -6.44 6.80
CA GLN A 158 25.45 -7.91 6.86
C GLN A 158 24.08 -8.57 7.04
N THR A 159 23.15 -7.86 7.68
CA THR A 159 21.74 -8.24 7.77
C THR A 159 20.93 -7.22 7.00
N PRO A 160 20.22 -7.61 5.92
CA PRO A 160 19.23 -6.73 5.31
C PRO A 160 18.25 -6.31 6.40
N GLN A 161 18.22 -5.03 6.75
CA GLN A 161 17.17 -4.53 7.63
C GLN A 161 15.85 -4.69 6.91
N ALA A 162 14.88 -5.34 7.55
CA ALA A 162 13.51 -5.32 7.07
C ALA A 162 13.10 -3.85 6.91
N PRO A 163 12.56 -3.45 5.74
CA PRO A 163 12.00 -2.11 5.58
C PRO A 163 11.02 -1.83 6.72
N GLY A 164 11.19 -0.70 7.42
CA GLY A 164 10.35 -0.34 8.57
C GLY A 164 10.89 -0.72 9.95
N ALA A 165 12.00 -1.47 10.04
CA ALA A 165 12.61 -1.79 11.34
C ALA A 165 13.00 -0.53 12.13
N ASN A 166 13.18 0.64 11.49
CA ASN A 166 13.42 1.94 12.13
C ASN A 166 12.56 3.04 11.47
N ASN A 167 11.23 2.90 11.54
CA ASN A 167 10.34 3.90 10.95
C ASN A 167 10.32 5.20 11.78
N PRO A 168 10.67 6.37 11.21
CA PRO A 168 10.65 7.63 11.95
C PRO A 168 9.23 8.13 12.30
N LEU A 169 8.19 7.60 11.64
CA LEU A 169 6.80 7.94 11.91
C LEU A 169 6.21 7.18 13.09
N ASP A 170 6.71 5.98 13.40
CA ASP A 170 6.23 5.19 14.52
C ASP A 170 6.99 5.50 15.81
N GLU A 171 6.32 5.27 16.94
CA GLU A 171 6.97 5.23 18.23
C GLU A 171 7.97 4.08 18.27
N PRO A 172 9.22 4.31 18.71
CA PRO A 172 10.21 3.25 18.78
C PRO A 172 9.76 2.20 19.80
N LYS A 173 10.04 0.93 19.53
CA LYS A 173 9.76 -0.12 20.51
C LYS A 173 10.60 0.13 21.78
N PRO A 174 10.09 -0.17 22.99
CA PRO A 174 10.88 -0.04 24.21
C PRO A 174 12.23 -0.77 24.08
N GLY A 175 13.34 -0.07 24.32
CA GLY A 175 14.70 -0.61 24.18
C GLY A 175 15.29 -0.54 22.77
N GLN A 176 14.55 -0.03 21.78
CA GLN A 176 15.06 0.21 20.44
C GLN A 176 15.93 1.47 20.40
N ILE A 177 17.22 1.30 20.10
CA ILE A 177 18.13 2.41 19.81
C ILE A 177 17.97 2.76 18.33
N LEU A 178 17.43 3.95 18.05
CA LEU A 178 17.52 4.54 16.72
C LEU A 178 18.98 4.86 16.46
N MET A 179 19.66 4.06 15.64
CA MET A 179 20.99 4.45 15.16
C MET A 179 20.82 5.70 14.31
N SER A 180 21.57 6.76 14.64
CA SER A 180 21.60 7.97 13.82
C SER A 180 22.24 7.62 12.48
N PRO A 181 21.57 7.92 11.35
CA PRO A 181 22.13 7.70 10.01
C PRO A 181 23.40 8.55 9.76
N SER A 182 23.61 9.60 10.55
CA SER A 182 24.70 10.58 10.42
C SER A 182 26.12 9.98 10.44
N ALA A 183 26.29 8.77 10.98
CA ALA A 183 27.58 8.07 11.01
C ALA A 183 27.88 7.27 9.73
N ALA A 184 26.94 7.18 8.78
CA ALA A 184 27.15 6.45 7.54
C ALA A 184 28.13 7.18 6.62
N ALA A 185 29.10 6.44 6.06
CA ALA A 185 30.09 6.99 5.13
C ALA A 185 29.44 7.68 3.90
N GLY A 186 28.28 7.20 3.47
CA GLY A 186 27.50 7.83 2.39
C GLY A 186 26.98 9.23 2.75
N VAL A 187 26.57 9.45 4.00
CA VAL A 187 26.13 10.78 4.48
C VAL A 187 27.31 11.74 4.54
N ALA A 188 28.44 11.29 5.07
CA ALA A 188 29.67 12.09 5.09
C ALA A 188 30.13 12.47 3.67
N TRP A 189 30.09 11.51 2.73
CA TRP A 189 30.37 11.77 1.32
C TRP A 189 29.39 12.80 0.74
N ALA A 190 28.09 12.66 1.00
CA ALA A 190 27.08 13.60 0.51
C ALA A 190 27.37 15.02 0.99
N ARG A 191 27.54 15.22 2.30
CA ARG A 191 27.87 16.52 2.91
C ARG A 191 29.11 17.18 2.31
N GLN A 192 30.11 16.38 1.97
CA GLN A 192 31.36 16.86 1.39
C GLN A 192 31.25 17.22 -0.11
N ASN A 193 30.40 16.54 -0.87
CA ASN A 193 30.40 16.60 -2.34
C ASN A 193 29.15 17.27 -2.92
N LEU A 194 27.98 17.02 -2.34
CA LEU A 194 26.68 17.48 -2.87
C LEU A 194 26.29 18.86 -2.39
N TYR A 195 27.04 19.46 -1.46
CA TYR A 195 26.65 20.72 -0.81
C TYR A 195 27.77 21.77 -0.88
N VAL A 196 27.39 23.01 -1.18
CA VAL A 196 28.28 24.18 -1.17
C VAL A 196 27.66 25.26 -0.30
N GLY A 197 28.37 25.68 0.75
CA GLY A 197 27.85 26.67 1.70
C GLY A 197 26.58 26.22 2.43
N GLY A 198 26.42 24.92 2.65
CA GLY A 198 25.23 24.33 3.30
C GLY A 198 23.99 24.24 2.42
N LYS A 199 24.09 24.51 1.12
CA LYS A 199 23.01 24.35 0.14
C LYS A 199 23.38 23.28 -0.87
N PHE A 200 22.38 22.58 -1.39
CA PHE A 200 22.60 21.58 -2.44
C PHE A 200 23.28 22.25 -3.65
N ASP A 201 24.39 21.68 -4.08
CA ASP A 201 25.07 22.08 -5.31
C ASP A 201 24.13 21.87 -6.52
N PRO A 202 23.85 22.92 -7.31
CA PRO A 202 22.85 22.85 -8.36
C PRO A 202 23.26 21.93 -9.53
N VAL A 203 24.56 21.72 -9.76
CA VAL A 203 25.04 20.82 -10.83
C VAL A 203 24.79 19.38 -10.41
N TRP A 204 25.20 19.00 -9.20
CA TRP A 204 24.90 17.69 -8.64
C TRP A 204 23.40 17.41 -8.60
N GLN A 205 22.60 18.39 -8.14
CA GLN A 205 21.15 18.25 -8.09
C GLN A 205 20.58 17.95 -9.48
N ALA A 206 20.97 18.72 -10.51
CA ALA A 206 20.50 18.52 -11.87
C ALA A 206 20.90 17.16 -12.44
N GLU A 207 22.13 16.71 -12.22
CA GLU A 207 22.61 15.39 -12.67
C GLU A 207 21.86 14.25 -11.98
N LEU A 208 21.67 14.32 -10.65
CA LEU A 208 20.93 13.31 -9.89
C LEU A 208 19.47 13.23 -10.33
N VAL A 209 18.81 14.38 -10.51
CA VAL A 209 17.42 14.45 -11.01
C VAL A 209 17.32 13.90 -12.43
N THR A 210 18.30 14.21 -13.29
CA THR A 210 18.34 13.73 -14.68
C THR A 210 18.48 12.20 -14.71
N MET A 211 19.44 11.65 -13.96
CA MET A 211 19.60 10.20 -13.81
C MET A 211 18.31 9.57 -13.27
N ALA A 212 17.69 10.18 -12.25
CA ALA A 212 16.52 9.62 -11.60
C ALA A 212 15.32 9.44 -12.55
N LYS A 213 15.25 10.26 -13.60
CA LYS A 213 14.23 10.24 -14.64
C LYS A 213 14.56 9.33 -15.84
N THR A 214 15.75 8.73 -15.89
CA THR A 214 16.10 7.80 -16.98
C THR A 214 15.28 6.51 -16.91
N PRO A 215 14.85 5.93 -18.04
CA PRO A 215 14.05 4.71 -18.03
C PRO A 215 14.79 3.54 -17.37
N GLU A 216 16.12 3.47 -17.47
CA GLU A 216 16.95 2.46 -16.81
C GLU A 216 16.88 2.58 -15.29
N TYR A 217 17.02 3.79 -14.74
CA TYR A 217 16.94 3.99 -13.29
C TYR A 217 15.50 3.82 -12.78
N VAL A 218 14.50 4.31 -13.52
CA VAL A 218 13.09 4.08 -13.22
C VAL A 218 12.77 2.58 -13.18
N SER A 219 13.30 1.79 -14.12
CA SER A 219 13.15 0.33 -14.12
C SER A 219 13.73 -0.31 -12.86
N ILE A 220 14.87 0.19 -12.38
CA ILE A 220 15.48 -0.27 -11.12
C ILE A 220 14.61 0.11 -9.91
N GLN A 221 14.03 1.32 -9.89
CA GLN A 221 13.09 1.73 -8.85
C GLN A 221 11.83 0.87 -8.84
N ILE A 222 11.24 0.57 -10.00
CA ILE A 222 10.08 -0.31 -10.13
C ILE A 222 10.41 -1.72 -9.63
N ALA A 223 11.56 -2.28 -10.01
CA ALA A 223 12.01 -3.58 -9.53
C ALA A 223 12.26 -3.58 -8.01
N ALA A 224 12.75 -2.46 -7.45
CA ALA A 224 12.89 -2.30 -6.02
C ALA A 224 11.52 -2.17 -5.33
N ALA A 225 10.49 -1.65 -5.99
CA ALA A 225 9.13 -1.58 -5.45
C ALA A 225 8.37 -2.92 -5.47
N THR A 226 8.94 -3.98 -6.06
CA THR A 226 8.30 -5.30 -6.10
C THR A 226 8.03 -5.87 -4.71
N TRP A 227 8.94 -5.67 -3.74
CA TRP A 227 8.69 -6.16 -2.38
C TRP A 227 7.54 -5.39 -1.69
N LEU A 228 7.40 -4.09 -1.95
CA LEU A 228 6.27 -3.28 -1.45
C LEU A 228 4.94 -3.76 -2.03
N HIS A 229 4.96 -4.07 -3.32
CA HIS A 229 3.81 -4.65 -4.01
C HIS A 229 3.42 -6.00 -3.40
N GLU A 230 4.39 -6.91 -3.19
CA GLU A 230 4.15 -8.21 -2.59
C GLU A 230 3.65 -8.09 -1.13
N GLN A 231 4.23 -7.19 -0.34
CA GLN A 231 3.78 -6.89 1.02
C GLN A 231 2.33 -6.38 1.01
N ALA A 232 1.99 -5.45 0.12
CA ALA A 232 0.64 -4.92 0.01
C ALA A 232 -0.39 -6.01 -0.33
N LEU A 233 -0.05 -6.92 -1.25
CA LEU A 233 -0.89 -8.08 -1.58
C LEU A 233 -1.06 -9.05 -0.40
N ALA A 234 0.02 -9.30 0.35
CA ALA A 234 -0.03 -10.14 1.53
C ALA A 234 -0.94 -9.54 2.62
N GLU A 235 -0.84 -8.23 2.87
CA GLU A 235 -1.69 -7.52 3.83
C GLU A 235 -3.15 -7.44 3.37
N GLU A 236 -3.39 -7.19 2.07
CA GLU A 236 -4.74 -7.22 1.48
C GLU A 236 -5.41 -8.58 1.70
N ALA A 237 -4.67 -9.67 1.49
CA ALA A 237 -5.15 -11.03 1.73
C ALA A 237 -5.49 -11.27 3.21
N GLN A 238 -4.73 -10.69 4.15
CA GLN A 238 -4.99 -10.82 5.58
C GLN A 238 -6.27 -10.09 6.02
N ILE A 239 -6.62 -8.98 5.36
CA ILE A 239 -7.82 -8.19 5.70
C ILE A 239 -9.07 -8.62 4.91
N GLY A 240 -8.88 -9.34 3.80
CA GLY A 240 -9.95 -9.92 2.99
C GLY A 240 -10.81 -8.89 2.26
N VAL A 241 -10.23 -7.73 1.91
CA VAL A 241 -10.89 -6.68 1.12
C VAL A 241 -10.22 -6.62 -0.25
N LYS A 242 -10.91 -7.04 -1.30
CA LYS A 242 -10.37 -7.19 -2.67
C LYS A 242 -10.78 -6.04 -3.57
N GLU A 243 -10.43 -4.84 -3.15
CA GLU A 243 -10.74 -3.60 -3.86
C GLU A 243 -9.43 -2.86 -4.09
N LEU A 244 -9.24 -2.23 -5.25
CA LEU A 244 -8.03 -1.51 -5.58
C LEU A 244 -7.62 -0.50 -4.50
N ARG A 245 -8.57 0.19 -3.85
CA ARG A 245 -8.27 1.11 -2.73
C ARG A 245 -7.66 0.42 -1.50
N ALA A 246 -7.94 -0.86 -1.28
CA ALA A 246 -7.36 -1.65 -0.21
C ALA A 246 -5.87 -1.89 -0.53
N TYR A 247 -5.58 -2.38 -1.74
CA TYR A 247 -4.21 -2.50 -2.23
C TYR A 247 -3.43 -1.17 -2.16
N LEU A 248 -4.02 -0.07 -2.66
CA LEU A 248 -3.38 1.26 -2.60
C LEU A 248 -3.09 1.69 -1.15
N MET A 249 -4.03 1.42 -0.24
CA MET A 249 -3.84 1.71 1.18
C MET A 249 -2.72 0.86 1.79
N MET A 250 -2.67 -0.45 1.50
CA MET A 250 -1.64 -1.35 2.04
C MET A 250 -0.27 -1.02 1.46
N PHE A 251 -0.18 -0.67 0.18
CA PHE A 251 1.06 -0.19 -0.43
C PHE A 251 1.57 1.08 0.26
N ASP A 252 0.69 2.06 0.50
CA ASP A 252 1.06 3.30 1.20
C ASP A 252 1.39 3.04 2.69
N VAL A 253 0.82 2.02 3.33
CA VAL A 253 1.26 1.53 4.66
C VAL A 253 2.65 0.90 4.57
N ALA A 254 2.92 0.07 3.57
CA ALA A 254 4.24 -0.55 3.40
C ALA A 254 5.33 0.52 3.16
N VAL A 255 5.05 1.51 2.30
CA VAL A 255 5.96 2.64 2.02
C VAL A 255 6.18 3.49 3.27
N GLN A 256 5.11 3.96 3.88
CA GLN A 256 5.20 5.00 4.90
C GLN A 256 5.52 4.44 6.29
N ASN A 257 5.09 3.21 6.55
CA ASN A 257 4.99 2.60 7.88
C ASN A 257 5.71 1.26 8.00
N GLY A 258 6.23 0.70 6.90
CA GLY A 258 6.87 -0.63 6.89
C GLY A 258 5.90 -1.81 6.98
N GLY A 259 4.59 -1.55 6.87
CA GLY A 259 3.56 -2.57 6.92
C GLY A 259 2.66 -2.52 8.17
N LEU A 260 1.81 -3.53 8.28
CA LEU A 260 0.95 -3.79 9.44
C LEU A 260 1.72 -4.55 10.53
N HIS A 261 1.37 -4.29 11.80
CA HIS A 261 1.86 -5.09 12.92
C HIS A 261 1.01 -6.35 13.08
N ASP A 262 1.63 -7.46 13.49
CA ASP A 262 0.93 -8.75 13.72
C ASP A 262 -0.22 -8.61 14.74
N GLU A 263 -0.06 -7.76 15.74
CA GLU A 263 -1.10 -7.45 16.73
C GLU A 263 -2.29 -6.70 16.11
N ASP A 264 -2.05 -5.78 15.17
CA ASP A 264 -3.12 -5.09 14.44
C ASP A 264 -3.90 -6.08 13.57
N VAL A 265 -3.21 -6.99 12.90
CA VAL A 265 -3.83 -8.03 12.09
C VAL A 265 -4.69 -8.95 12.97
N THR A 266 -4.19 -9.31 14.15
CA THR A 266 -4.90 -10.14 15.14
C THR A 266 -6.17 -9.44 15.62
N ASP A 267 -6.06 -8.17 16.03
CA ASP A 267 -7.18 -7.35 16.48
C ASP A 267 -8.21 -7.12 15.37
N PHE A 268 -7.75 -6.89 14.14
CA PHE A 268 -8.62 -6.77 12.98
C PHE A 268 -9.44 -8.04 12.76
N LYS A 269 -8.80 -9.21 12.77
CA LYS A 269 -9.48 -10.50 12.58
C LYS A 269 -10.52 -10.77 13.67
N ALA A 270 -10.19 -10.46 14.93
CA ALA A 270 -11.16 -10.56 16.04
C ALA A 270 -12.35 -9.61 15.85
N TRP A 271 -12.09 -8.35 15.47
CA TRP A 271 -13.12 -7.38 15.18
C TRP A 271 -14.00 -7.80 13.98
N ALA A 272 -13.40 -8.27 12.89
CA ALA A 272 -14.11 -8.70 11.69
C ALA A 272 -15.02 -9.89 11.97
N LYS A 273 -14.58 -10.85 12.81
CA LYS A 273 -15.41 -11.97 13.27
C LYS A 273 -16.61 -11.50 14.09
N ALA A 274 -16.44 -10.48 14.93
CA ALA A 274 -17.54 -9.87 15.69
C ALA A 274 -18.46 -8.98 14.83
N ASN A 275 -18.01 -8.57 13.64
CA ASN A 275 -18.72 -7.68 12.72
C ASN A 275 -18.84 -8.31 11.32
N PRO A 276 -19.50 -9.48 11.17
CA PRO A 276 -19.49 -10.24 9.91
C PRO A 276 -20.13 -9.48 8.72
N ASN A 277 -21.02 -8.54 9.02
CA ASN A 277 -21.72 -7.72 8.02
C ASN A 277 -21.05 -6.36 7.78
N ALA A 278 -19.85 -6.12 8.32
CA ALA A 278 -19.12 -4.88 8.09
C ALA A 278 -18.81 -4.71 6.58
N SER A 279 -19.10 -3.53 6.05
CA SER A 279 -18.73 -3.19 4.68
C SER A 279 -17.20 -3.15 4.53
N ASN A 280 -16.72 -3.30 3.28
CA ASN A 280 -15.30 -3.16 2.96
C ASN A 280 -14.73 -1.81 3.41
N LEU A 281 -15.53 -0.74 3.29
CA LEU A 281 -15.15 0.58 3.80
C LEU A 281 -14.89 0.54 5.31
N ARG A 282 -15.79 -0.07 6.11
CA ARG A 282 -15.62 -0.16 7.57
C ARG A 282 -14.42 -1.02 7.96
N LYS A 283 -14.11 -2.06 7.18
CA LYS A 283 -12.91 -2.86 7.37
C LYS A 283 -11.64 -2.02 7.18
N LEU A 284 -11.57 -1.22 6.11
CA LEU A 284 -10.41 -0.35 5.84
C LEU A 284 -10.26 0.76 6.90
N GLU A 285 -11.37 1.38 7.33
CA GLU A 285 -11.36 2.33 8.46
C GLU A 285 -10.79 1.68 9.73
N LYS A 286 -11.21 0.44 10.02
CA LYS A 286 -10.69 -0.29 11.18
C LYS A 286 -9.19 -0.55 11.07
N VAL A 287 -8.70 -1.00 9.91
CA VAL A 287 -7.26 -1.23 9.68
C VAL A 287 -6.47 0.07 9.85
N ARG A 288 -6.97 1.19 9.31
CA ARG A 288 -6.36 2.52 9.50
C ARG A 288 -6.23 2.86 10.98
N ASP A 289 -7.32 2.73 11.73
CA ASP A 289 -7.36 3.12 13.14
C ASP A 289 -6.45 2.24 14.01
N LEU A 290 -6.32 0.95 13.67
CA LEU A 290 -5.34 0.06 14.30
C LEU A 290 -3.91 0.53 13.99
N ARG A 291 -3.61 0.82 12.72
CA ARG A 291 -2.27 1.25 12.33
C ARG A 291 -1.83 2.54 13.02
N LEU A 292 -2.76 3.47 13.23
CA LEU A 292 -2.47 4.76 13.87
C LEU A 292 -2.04 4.64 15.33
N ARG A 293 -2.22 3.49 15.99
CA ARG A 293 -1.79 3.26 17.38
C ARG A 293 -0.28 3.34 17.55
N HIS A 294 0.48 2.97 16.52
CA HIS A 294 1.94 2.97 16.55
C HIS A 294 2.53 4.28 16.08
N VAL A 295 1.74 5.16 15.46
CA VAL A 295 2.22 6.42 14.89
C VAL A 295 2.47 7.44 16.00
N ARG A 296 3.62 8.11 15.94
CA ARG A 296 3.97 9.17 16.88
C ARG A 296 2.89 10.24 16.89
N ARG A 297 2.56 10.74 18.08
CA ARG A 297 1.46 11.70 18.27
C ARG A 297 1.49 12.89 17.30
N ARG A 298 2.67 13.43 16.99
CA ARG A 298 2.84 14.56 16.07
C ARG A 298 2.47 14.26 14.61
N PHE A 299 2.51 12.99 14.20
CA PHE A 299 2.25 12.54 12.83
C PHE A 299 0.88 11.88 12.65
N VAL A 300 0.19 11.52 13.73
CA VAL A 300 -1.12 10.81 13.67
C VAL A 300 -2.12 11.52 12.76
N VAL A 301 -2.24 12.85 12.86
CA VAL A 301 -3.18 13.62 12.03
C VAL A 301 -2.84 13.50 10.56
N ASP A 302 -1.55 13.63 10.21
CA ASP A 302 -1.09 13.58 8.83
C ASP A 302 -1.28 12.18 8.23
N VAL A 303 -0.82 11.15 8.94
CA VAL A 303 -0.98 9.75 8.52
C VAL A 303 -2.47 9.39 8.39
N HIS A 304 -3.31 9.78 9.36
CA HIS A 304 -4.76 9.56 9.27
C HIS A 304 -5.34 10.21 8.01
N SER A 305 -4.97 11.46 7.73
CA SER A 305 -5.50 12.22 6.59
C SER A 305 -5.10 11.57 5.26
N ARG A 306 -3.83 11.19 5.12
CA ARG A 306 -3.29 10.47 3.94
C ARG A 306 -4.00 9.14 3.70
N LYS A 307 -4.06 8.26 4.70
CA LYS A 307 -4.73 6.95 4.56
C LYS A 307 -6.22 7.12 4.27
N SER A 308 -6.88 8.10 4.90
CA SER A 308 -8.30 8.38 4.64
C SER A 308 -8.52 8.85 3.21
N ALA A 309 -7.66 9.72 2.67
CA ALA A 309 -7.77 10.16 1.28
C ALA A 309 -7.72 8.98 0.30
N ILE A 310 -6.88 7.98 0.55
CA ILE A 310 -6.83 6.75 -0.25
C ILE A 310 -8.12 5.92 -0.11
N ILE A 311 -8.58 5.67 1.12
CA ILE A 311 -9.78 4.85 1.40
C ILE A 311 -11.06 5.45 0.78
N TYR A 312 -11.23 6.76 0.88
CA TYR A 312 -12.40 7.46 0.35
C TYR A 312 -12.22 7.94 -1.10
N GLY A 313 -11.00 7.83 -1.64
CA GLY A 313 -10.61 8.43 -2.93
C GLY A 313 -10.43 9.94 -2.88
N LYS A 314 -10.81 10.62 -1.79
CA LYS A 314 -10.70 12.07 -1.65
C LYS A 314 -10.42 12.46 -0.22
N GLY A 315 -9.75 13.59 -0.03
CA GLY A 315 -9.42 14.10 1.30
C GLY A 315 -8.38 15.21 1.24
N ARG A 316 -8.07 15.79 2.39
CA ARG A 316 -6.97 16.75 2.49
C ARG A 316 -5.67 16.00 2.79
N VAL A 317 -4.59 16.25 2.07
CA VAL A 317 -3.24 15.71 2.39
C VAL A 317 -2.26 16.86 2.29
N HIS A 318 -1.43 17.06 3.32
CA HIS A 318 -0.46 18.17 3.39
C HIS A 318 -1.04 19.56 3.08
N GLY A 319 -2.29 19.79 3.48
CA GLY A 319 -2.98 21.06 3.24
C GLY A 319 -3.70 21.15 1.89
N GLU A 320 -3.52 20.21 0.98
CA GLU A 320 -4.15 20.22 -0.35
C GLU A 320 -5.37 19.30 -0.41
N MET A 321 -6.43 19.75 -1.09
CA MET A 321 -7.59 18.90 -1.36
C MET A 321 -7.31 17.99 -2.54
N ARG A 322 -7.45 16.68 -2.33
CA ARG A 322 -7.19 15.63 -3.31
C ARG A 322 -8.48 14.94 -3.73
N ASP A 323 -8.57 14.62 -5.02
CA ASP A 323 -9.55 13.72 -5.63
C ASP A 323 -8.76 12.71 -6.47
N LEU A 324 -8.35 11.61 -5.84
CA LEU A 324 -7.43 10.64 -6.43
C LEU A 324 -8.05 9.92 -7.65
N PRO A 325 -9.31 9.44 -7.61
CA PRO A 325 -9.99 8.90 -8.79
C PRO A 325 -9.98 9.85 -9.98
N ALA A 326 -10.27 11.14 -9.77
CA ALA A 326 -10.25 12.13 -10.83
C ALA A 326 -8.82 12.43 -11.32
N GLN A 327 -7.85 12.53 -10.40
CA GLN A 327 -6.45 12.82 -10.71
C GLN A 327 -5.79 11.69 -11.53
N TYR A 328 -6.10 10.44 -11.22
CA TYR A 328 -5.40 9.28 -11.79
C TYR A 328 -6.30 8.34 -12.62
N CYS A 329 -7.52 8.76 -12.92
CA CYS A 329 -8.49 8.06 -13.78
C CYS A 329 -8.77 6.60 -13.37
N TYR A 330 -9.00 6.34 -12.09
CA TYR A 330 -9.29 4.98 -11.60
C TYR A 330 -10.56 4.92 -10.75
N SER A 331 -11.11 3.71 -10.61
CA SER A 331 -12.13 3.42 -9.60
C SER A 331 -11.51 2.65 -8.45
N GLY A 332 -11.53 3.21 -7.24
CA GLY A 332 -11.01 2.53 -6.05
C GLY A 332 -11.78 1.25 -5.70
N LEU A 333 -12.99 1.07 -6.24
CA LEU A 333 -13.82 -0.13 -6.03
C LEU A 333 -13.57 -1.21 -7.11
N TRP A 334 -12.62 -0.99 -8.02
CA TRP A 334 -12.25 -2.01 -8.99
C TRP A 334 -11.76 -3.28 -8.26
N PRO A 335 -12.29 -4.47 -8.59
CA PRO A 335 -11.82 -5.72 -8.00
C PRO A 335 -10.36 -5.96 -8.38
N TYR A 336 -9.48 -6.15 -7.39
CA TYR A 336 -8.07 -6.39 -7.63
C TYR A 336 -7.58 -7.62 -6.88
N LYS A 337 -7.00 -8.56 -7.65
CA LYS A 337 -6.53 -9.91 -7.29
C LYS A 337 -7.54 -10.79 -6.52
N ASN A 338 -7.46 -12.10 -6.75
CA ASN A 338 -8.30 -13.11 -6.11
C ASN A 338 -7.52 -13.86 -5.04
#